data_AF-A0A2V6IAX2-F1
#
_entry.id   AF-A0A2V6IAX2-F1
#
_cell.length_a   1.000
_cell.length_b   1.000
_cell.length_c   1.000
_cell.angle_alpha   90.00
_cell.angle_beta   90.00
_cell.angle_gamma   90.00
#
_symmetry.space_group_name_H-M   'P 1'
#
loop_
_entity.id
_entity.type
_entity.pdbx_description
1 polymer ?
#
loop_
_entity_poly.entity_id
_entity_poly.type
_entity_poly.pdbx_seq_one_letter_code
_entity_poly.pdbx_strand_id
1 'polypeptide(L)' 'MGGSAILNRNYSLNGTPGQITIPAGANSAKVTLTVLSVGSLGKTATMTLQSGSGYTLPAPTSASVFMKK' A
#
# COMPACT_ATOMS: atom_id res chain seq x y z
N MET A 1 -1.22 -3.87 -5.34
CA MET A 1 -0.91 -2.44 -5.58
C MET A 1 -1.33 -2.09 -7.00
N GLY A 2 -1.96 -0.95 -7.21
CA GLY A 2 -2.32 -0.40 -8.52
C GLY A 2 -1.93 1.07 -8.66
N GLY A 3 -2.37 1.71 -9.75
CA GLY A 3 -2.08 3.11 -10.07
C GLY A 3 -0.96 3.28 -11.11
N SER A 4 -0.43 4.50 -11.22
CA SER A 4 0.62 4.85 -12.20
C SER A 4 2.05 4.66 -11.67
N ALA A 5 2.20 4.40 -10.37
CA ALA A 5 3.47 4.18 -9.71
C ALA A 5 3.92 2.71 -9.79
N ILE A 6 5.21 2.49 -10.05
CA ILE A 6 5.83 1.17 -10.18
C ILE A 6 6.66 0.86 -8.92
N LEU A 7 6.45 -0.31 -8.33
CA LEU A 7 7.22 -0.81 -7.17
C LEU A 7 8.71 -0.95 -7.54
N ASN A 8 9.61 -0.60 -6.62
CA ASN A 8 11.07 -0.55 -6.78
C ASN A 8 11.60 0.45 -7.83
N ARG A 9 10.72 1.24 -8.47
CA ARG A 9 11.11 2.38 -9.33
C ARG A 9 10.64 3.71 -8.75
N ASN A 10 9.37 3.79 -8.40
CA ASN A 10 8.77 5.00 -7.84
C ASN A 10 8.69 4.97 -6.32
N TYR A 11 8.47 3.80 -5.75
CA TYR A 11 8.39 3.58 -4.31
C TYR A 11 8.89 2.19 -3.93
N SER A 12 9.26 2.02 -2.66
CA SER A 12 9.40 0.71 -2.01
C SER A 12 8.36 0.56 -0.89
N LEU A 13 8.05 -0.69 -0.54
CA LEU A 13 7.19 -1.03 0.60
C LEU A 13 8.03 -1.80 1.62
N ASN A 14 7.72 -1.64 2.89
CA ASN A 14 8.21 -2.55 3.93
C ASN A 14 7.49 -3.91 3.84
N GLY A 15 8.20 -4.98 4.21
CA GLY A 15 7.65 -6.33 4.21
C GLY A 15 7.55 -6.96 2.82
N THR A 16 6.72 -8.00 2.71
CA THR A 16 6.53 -8.77 1.47
C THR A 16 5.45 -8.12 0.61
N PRO A 17 5.73 -7.69 -0.63
CA PRO A 17 4.73 -7.12 -1.52
C PRO A 17 3.53 -8.06 -1.71
N GLY A 18 2.32 -7.54 -1.50
CA GLY A 18 1.08 -8.31 -1.62
C GLY A 18 0.69 -9.09 -0.37
N GLN A 19 1.48 -9.04 0.71
CA GLN A 19 1.14 -9.64 1.99
C GLN A 19 1.17 -8.59 3.09
N ILE A 20 0.17 -8.61 3.96
CA ILE A 20 0.17 -7.87 5.21
C ILE A 20 -0.36 -8.78 6.31
N THR A 21 0.35 -8.85 7.42
CA THR A 21 -0.06 -9.66 8.58
C THR A 21 -0.63 -8.74 9.64
N ILE A 22 -1.87 -8.97 10.06
CA ILE A 22 -2.47 -8.35 11.23
C ILE A 22 -2.33 -9.37 12.37
N PRO A 23 -1.45 -9.12 13.37
CA PRO A 23 -1.24 -10.03 14.49
C PRO A 23 -2.54 -10.35 15.24
N ALA A 24 -2.62 -11.52 15.87
CA ALA A 24 -3.75 -11.86 16.72
C ALA A 24 -3.93 -10.81 17.83
N GLY A 25 -5.16 -10.32 18.00
CA GLY A 25 -5.48 -9.25 18.95
C GLY A 25 -5.21 -7.82 18.43
N ALA A 26 -4.57 -7.66 17.27
CA ALA A 26 -4.43 -6.36 16.62
C ALA A 26 -5.63 -6.08 15.71
N ASN A 27 -6.03 -4.80 15.64
CA ASN A 27 -7.08 -4.31 14.74
C ASN A 27 -6.51 -3.67 13.46
N SER A 28 -5.20 -3.53 13.36
CA SER A 28 -4.52 -2.79 12.32
C SER A 28 -3.12 -3.33 12.04
N ALA A 29 -2.64 -3.07 10.83
CA ALA A 29 -1.25 -3.30 10.43
C ALA A 29 -0.72 -2.05 9.70
N LYS A 30 0.59 -1.83 9.76
CA LYS A 30 1.24 -0.66 9.16
C LYS A 30 2.04 -1.07 7.92
N VAL A 31 1.76 -0.38 6.83
CA VAL A 31 2.55 -0.42 5.59
C VAL A 31 3.17 0.96 5.38
N THR A 32 4.49 1.00 5.33
CA THR A 32 5.30 2.16 5.03
C THR A 32 5.68 2.13 3.57
N LEU A 33 5.25 3.15 2.84
CA LEU A 33 5.66 3.42 1.47
C LEU A 33 6.78 4.47 1.49
N THR A 34 7.95 4.13 0.97
CA THR A 34 9.08 5.06 0.82
C THR A 34 9.16 5.51 -0.63
N VAL A 35 9.14 6.82 -0.86
CA VAL A 35 9.28 7.39 -2.21
C VAL A 35 10.74 7.26 -2.65
N LEU A 36 10.96 6.73 -3.85
CA LEU A 36 12.29 6.56 -4.44
C LEU A 36 12.56 7.65 -5.48
N SER A 37 11.76 7.67 -6.55
CA SER A 37 11.91 8.63 -7.64
C SER A 37 10.60 8.83 -8.38
N VAL A 38 10.16 10.07 -8.50
CA VAL A 38 8.95 10.46 -9.24
C VAL A 38 9.25 11.64 -10.16
N GLY A 39 8.72 11.58 -11.38
CA GLY A 39 8.86 12.66 -12.35
C GLY A 39 7.98 13.88 -12.03
N SER A 40 8.06 14.91 -12.88
CA SER A 40 7.31 16.17 -12.73
C SER A 40 5.79 15.99 -12.69
N LEU A 41 5.27 14.98 -13.39
CA LEU A 41 3.84 14.68 -13.45
C LEU A 41 3.28 14.00 -12.17
N GLY A 42 4.15 13.65 -11.22
CA GLY A 42 3.78 12.88 -10.04
C GLY A 42 3.32 11.46 -10.38
N LYS A 43 3.11 10.63 -9.36
CA LYS A 43 2.70 9.23 -9.49
C LYS A 43 1.74 8.84 -8.37
N THR A 44 0.75 8.03 -8.68
CA THR A 44 -0.23 7.54 -7.69
C THR A 44 0.00 6.06 -7.44
N ALA A 45 0.06 5.70 -6.16
CA ALA A 45 0.08 4.32 -5.70
C ALA A 45 -1.20 4.04 -4.92
N THR A 46 -1.96 3.03 -5.34
CA THR A 46 -3.20 2.61 -4.68
C THR A 46 -3.01 1.23 -4.06
N MET A 47 -3.23 1.13 -2.76
CA MET A 47 -3.27 -0.12 -2.01
C MET A 47 -4.72 -0.53 -1.81
N THR A 48 -5.05 -1.77 -2.13
CA THR A 48 -6.36 -2.37 -1.87
C THR A 48 -6.15 -3.58 -0.98
N LEU A 49 -6.85 -3.61 0.14
CA LEU A 49 -6.87 -4.73 1.07
C LEU A 49 -7.93 -5.73 0.63
N GLN A 50 -7.57 -7.01 0.61
CA GLN A 50 -8.48 -8.10 0.36
C GLN A 50 -8.71 -8.85 1.68
N SER A 51 -9.96 -9.22 1.96
CA SER A 51 -10.30 -10.00 3.15
C SER A 51 -9.65 -11.38 3.05
N GLY A 52 -8.80 -11.71 4.02
CA GLY A 52 -8.30 -13.06 4.22
C GLY A 52 -9.29 -13.94 4.99
N SER A 53 -9.02 -15.24 5.05
CA SER A 53 -9.80 -16.15 5.90
C SER A 53 -9.78 -15.67 7.36
N GLY A 54 -10.96 -15.52 7.97
CA GLY A 54 -11.10 -15.07 9.36
C GLY A 54 -11.05 -13.55 9.59
N TYR A 55 -10.94 -12.73 8.53
CA TYR A 55 -10.90 -11.27 8.64
C TYR A 55 -12.06 -10.61 7.89
N THR A 56 -12.82 -9.78 8.59
CA THR A 56 -13.77 -8.84 7.97
C THR A 56 -13.12 -7.46 7.85
N LEU A 57 -13.21 -6.85 6.67
CA LEU A 57 -12.66 -5.52 6.42
C LEU A 57 -13.82 -4.52 6.26
N PRO A 58 -13.98 -3.54 7.16
CA PRO A 58 -14.92 -2.45 6.95
C PRO A 58 -14.41 -1.52 5.84
N ALA A 59 -15.33 -0.82 5.17
CA ALA A 59 -14.95 0.21 4.22
C ALA A 59 -14.32 1.43 4.94
N PRO A 60 -13.34 2.12 4.32
CA PRO A 60 -12.75 1.84 3.01
C PRO A 60 -11.66 0.76 3.06
N THR A 61 -11.65 -0.15 2.08
CA THR A 61 -10.61 -1.17 1.92
C THR A 61 -9.47 -0.74 1.00
N SER A 62 -9.49 0.50 0.51
CA SER A 62 -8.48 1.05 -0.37
C SER A 62 -7.93 2.38 0.13
N ALA A 63 -6.65 2.61 -0.12
CA ALA A 63 -5.95 3.85 0.20
C ALA A 63 -5.07 4.23 -0.99
N SER A 64 -5.00 5.52 -1.31
CA SER A 64 -4.15 6.03 -2.39
C SER A 64 -3.18 7.08 -1.87
N VAL A 65 -1.95 7.03 -2.35
CA VAL A 65 -0.90 8.01 -2.07
C VAL A 65 -0.47 8.63 -3.39
N PHE A 66 -0.57 9.96 -3.47
CA PHE A 66 0.00 10.73 -4.57
C PHE A 66 1.41 11.19 -4.17
N MET A 67 2.39 10.84 -5.00
CA MET A 67 3.80 11.16 -4.82
C MET A 67 4.21 12.22 -5.84
N LYS A 68 4.84 13.28 -5.37
CA LYS A 68 5.40 14.35 -6.20
C LYS A 68 6.77 14.75 -5.63
N LYS A 69 7.66 15.19 -6.51
CA LYS A 69 8.97 15.74 -6.14
C LYS A 69 8.80 17.10 -5.48
#